data_AF-A0A8B6BIK2-F1
#
_entry.id   AF-A0A8B6BIK2-F1
#
_cell.length_a   1.000
_cell.length_b   1.000
_cell.length_c   1.000
_cell.angle_alpha   90.00
_cell.angle_beta   90.00
_cell.angle_gamma   90.00
#
_symmetry.space_group_name_H-M   'P 1'
#
loop_
_entity.id
_entity.type
_entity.pdbx_description
1 polymer ?
#
loop_
_entity_poly.entity_id
_entity_poly.type
_entity_poly.pdbx_seq_one_letter_code
_entity_poly.pdbx_strand_id
1 'polypeptide(L)'
;GCTVLWAVAWFLVARDTPDQNKWISKEELNYIKSNIQFDTSKRTAVVPWCQIATNPAFLAILVAHFCVNCVLYALVTSIPIFMKTVLKYDIKSNGALSSLPFACQIHQIPKECGGKPADIMFVLDSSASISFKDFQKEINFTQNLIKIFDIGSDKTRVGLVTFSTTVVPVLRVGEFETKVDILEKTNGIQFQGGNTNTAEALSYIRQKGFKATESKDRPKIAIILTDGQSNDVVRTITEAAKTKTDGITVFVIGIGSQVDEQELEAIATKPLSHYMLKIGNFDALDSIKDELAIKACEVVPVTPAPPTEPMMNDDEVLYGEGTCSPAKPMSIAYAVDTSSIGAENAYFVMVLINRIASRLRMDKQQISLSVLTSSCGLQSQDGGLIDHVHDQKSLQNSLDTMTSASFQSILRDMRQKIQSDKGIKVGFIFLSRPLSKEEFHKSELESRRAKFKKIHIFVVGIGSRLDESQAIGLTVEKNHYMHTDSYDTLYELEGPILYRICKLN
;
A
#
# COMPACT_ATOMS: atom_id res chain seq x y z
N GLY A 1 40.78 18.16 17.09
CA GLY A 1 41.33 19.01 16.01
C GLY A 1 40.22 19.57 15.15
N CYS A 2 39.67 18.76 14.25
CA CYS A 2 38.67 19.18 13.25
C CYS A 2 37.37 19.73 13.83
N THR A 3 36.93 19.26 15.00
CA THR A 3 35.71 19.76 15.67
C THR A 3 35.83 21.19 16.19
N VAL A 4 37.01 21.57 16.69
CA VAL A 4 37.27 22.95 17.15
C VAL A 4 37.36 23.89 15.96
N LEU A 5 38.00 23.45 14.87
CA LEU A 5 38.07 24.21 13.63
C LEU A 5 36.68 24.41 13.01
N TRP A 6 35.83 23.38 13.03
CA TRP A 6 34.44 23.48 12.60
C TRP A 6 33.62 24.44 13.46
N ALA A 7 33.77 24.37 14.79
CA ALA A 7 33.09 25.29 15.70
C ALA A 7 33.49 26.75 15.45
N VAL A 8 34.79 27.02 15.27
CA VAL A 8 35.29 28.35 14.93
C VAL A 8 34.74 28.81 13.58
N ALA A 9 34.74 27.94 12.56
CA ALA A 9 34.15 28.26 11.26
C ALA A 9 32.65 28.57 11.36
N TRP A 10 31.91 27.79 12.16
CA TRP A 10 30.48 28.01 12.40
C TRP A 10 30.20 29.37 13.03
N PHE A 11 30.93 29.74 14.09
CA PHE A 11 30.78 31.06 14.72
C PHE A 11 31.13 32.23 13.79
N LEU A 12 32.03 32.02 12.82
CA LEU A 12 32.37 33.04 11.84
C LEU A 12 31.32 33.18 10.73
N VAL A 13 30.63 32.09 10.36
CA VAL A 13 29.71 32.01 9.21
C VAL A 13 28.25 32.22 9.62
N ALA A 14 27.81 31.69 10.75
CA ALA A 14 26.41 31.73 11.17
C ALA A 14 26.02 33.15 11.66
N ARG A 15 24.83 33.61 11.28
CA ARG A 15 24.23 34.87 11.73
C ARG A 15 22.80 34.61 12.17
N ASP A 16 22.37 35.32 13.20
CA ASP A 16 21.06 35.12 13.82
C ASP A 16 19.93 35.77 13.02
N THR A 17 20.23 36.80 12.22
CA THR A 17 19.25 37.49 11.40
C THR A 17 19.68 37.65 9.93
N PRO A 18 18.74 37.59 8.97
CA PRO A 18 19.06 37.64 7.54
C PRO A 18 19.75 38.94 7.10
N ASP A 19 19.47 40.06 7.77
CA ASP A 19 20.06 41.37 7.49
C ASP A 19 21.55 41.47 7.88
N GLN A 20 22.02 40.59 8.77
CA GLN A 20 23.43 40.52 9.16
C GLN A 20 24.26 39.61 8.24
N ASN A 21 23.61 38.87 7.35
CA ASN A 21 24.28 37.97 6.42
C ASN A 21 24.82 38.74 5.21
N LYS A 22 26.14 38.75 5.04
CA LYS A 22 26.82 39.44 3.92
C LYS A 22 26.64 38.75 2.57
N TRP A 23 26.19 37.50 2.55
CA TRP A 23 26.07 36.69 1.33
C TRP A 23 24.65 36.65 0.77
N ILE A 24 23.69 37.33 1.39
CA ILE A 24 22.30 37.36 0.90
C ILE A 24 22.12 38.50 -0.10
N SER A 25 21.43 38.22 -1.21
CA SER A 25 21.12 39.24 -2.22
C SER A 25 20.03 40.20 -1.73
N LYS A 26 19.94 41.40 -2.31
CA LYS A 26 18.93 42.39 -1.90
C LYS A 26 17.52 41.94 -2.27
N GLU A 27 17.36 41.25 -3.39
CA GLU A 27 16.08 40.67 -3.81
C GLU A 27 15.63 39.57 -2.84
N GLU A 28 16.54 38.67 -2.47
CA GLU A 28 16.27 37.58 -1.53
C GLU A 28 16.00 38.09 -0.11
N LEU A 29 16.73 39.10 0.35
CA LEU A 29 16.48 39.76 1.63
C LEU A 29 15.07 40.37 1.69
N ASN A 30 14.64 41.01 0.61
CA ASN A 30 13.31 41.60 0.52
C ASN A 30 12.22 40.53 0.46
N TYR A 31 12.43 39.45 -0.29
CA TYR A 31 11.54 38.29 -0.33
C TYR A 31 11.38 37.63 1.05
N ILE A 32 12.47 37.48 1.80
CA ILE A 32 12.44 36.90 3.14
C ILE A 32 11.72 37.83 4.12
N LYS A 33 11.95 39.15 4.05
CA LYS A 33 11.26 40.13 4.90
C LYS A 33 9.78 40.26 4.58
N SER A 34 9.37 40.10 3.32
CA SER A 34 7.95 40.18 2.93
C SER A 34 7.16 38.94 3.34
N ASN A 35 7.82 37.77 3.46
CA ASN A 35 7.17 36.49 3.73
C ASN A 35 7.33 35.98 5.16
N ILE A 36 8.20 36.57 5.98
CA ILE A 36 8.40 36.17 7.36
C ILE A 36 8.00 37.30 8.31
N GLN A 37 6.87 37.14 9.00
CA GLN A 37 6.52 37.96 10.17
C GLN A 37 7.46 37.60 11.33
N PHE A 38 8.65 38.19 11.37
CA PHE A 38 9.45 38.18 12.58
C PHE A 38 8.81 39.10 13.62
N ASP A 39 8.07 38.51 14.55
CA ASP A 39 7.68 39.17 15.80
C ASP A 39 8.94 39.41 16.64
N THR A 40 9.63 40.51 16.39
CA THR A 40 10.84 40.95 17.11
C THR A 40 10.57 41.29 18.58
N SER A 41 9.31 41.18 19.05
CA SER A 41 8.95 41.42 20.45
C SER A 41 9.21 40.23 21.38
N LYS A 42 9.35 39.00 20.86
CA LYS A 42 9.70 37.84 21.69
C LYS A 42 11.20 37.79 21.93
N ARG A 43 11.63 38.50 22.98
CA ARG A 43 12.96 38.38 23.58
C ARG A 43 13.42 36.93 23.61
N THR A 44 14.66 36.71 23.21
CA THR A 44 15.45 35.50 23.39
C THR A 44 15.16 34.88 24.76
N ALA A 45 14.41 33.78 24.78
CA ALA A 45 14.30 32.94 25.95
C ALA A 45 15.72 32.46 26.26
N VAL A 46 16.33 32.98 27.33
CA VAL A 46 17.63 32.51 27.80
C VAL A 46 17.48 31.02 28.04
N VAL A 47 18.14 30.21 27.21
CA VAL A 47 18.05 28.76 27.30
C VAL A 47 18.45 28.37 28.72
N PRO A 48 17.57 27.68 29.47
CA PRO A 48 17.82 27.41 30.88
C PRO A 48 18.79 26.23 31.02
N TRP A 49 20.05 26.45 30.68
CA TRP A 49 21.11 25.44 30.66
C TRP A 49 21.21 24.68 31.98
N CYS A 50 21.04 25.36 33.12
CA CYS A 50 21.00 24.70 34.42
C CYS A 50 19.83 23.72 34.56
N GLN A 51 18.64 24.06 34.05
CA GLN A 51 17.48 23.16 34.12
C GLN A 51 17.64 21.96 33.18
N ILE A 52 18.25 22.15 32.02
CA ILE A 52 18.56 21.05 31.09
C ILE A 52 19.61 20.12 31.70
N ALA A 53 20.71 20.69 32.24
CA ALA A 53 21.80 19.92 32.82
C ALA A 53 21.40 19.17 34.11
N THR A 54 20.37 19.64 34.82
CA THR A 54 19.84 18.99 36.02
C THR A 54 18.61 18.11 35.74
N ASN A 55 18.13 18.06 34.50
CA ASN A 55 16.99 17.24 34.12
C ASN A 55 17.38 15.74 34.19
N PRO A 56 16.63 14.90 34.93
CA PRO A 56 16.95 13.48 35.08
C PRO A 56 16.92 12.71 33.76
N ALA A 57 16.06 13.08 32.81
CA ALA A 57 16.02 12.45 31.49
C ALA A 57 17.28 12.77 30.67
N PHE A 58 17.75 14.01 30.73
CA PHE A 58 18.99 14.42 30.04
C PHE A 58 20.22 13.71 30.65
N LEU A 59 20.30 13.67 31.98
CA LEU A 59 21.37 12.95 32.69
C LEU A 59 21.34 11.44 32.39
N ALA A 60 20.16 10.83 32.32
CA ALA A 60 20.02 9.41 31.96
C ALA A 60 20.54 9.13 30.56
N ILE A 61 20.22 9.98 29.57
CA ILE A 61 20.73 9.85 28.20
C ILE A 61 22.25 10.03 28.17
N LEU A 62 22.78 11.01 28.90
CA LEU A 62 24.22 11.28 28.95
C LEU A 62 25.00 10.10 29.56
N VAL A 63 24.50 9.53 30.66
CA VAL A 63 25.08 8.34 31.29
C VAL A 63 24.97 7.13 30.37
N ALA A 64 23.80 6.89 29.76
CA ALA A 64 23.62 5.79 28.82
C ALA A 64 24.60 5.89 27.64
N HIS A 65 24.76 7.08 27.07
CA HIS A 65 25.68 7.33 25.97
C HIS A 65 27.14 7.14 26.39
N PHE A 66 27.53 7.59 27.59
CA PHE A 66 28.86 7.33 28.14
C PHE A 66 29.11 5.84 28.33
N CYS A 67 28.16 5.10 28.92
CA CYS A 67 28.26 3.66 29.12
C CYS A 67 28.42 2.90 27.79
N VAL A 68 27.61 3.23 26.78
CA VAL A 68 27.71 2.62 25.44
C VAL A 68 29.09 2.90 24.83
N ASN A 69 29.57 4.14 24.89
CA ASN A 69 30.89 4.49 24.36
C ASN A 69 32.02 3.79 25.10
N CYS A 70 31.95 3.69 26.43
CA CYS A 70 32.93 2.95 27.23
C CYS A 70 32.94 1.46 26.89
N VAL A 71 31.76 0.83 26.79
CA VAL A 71 31.66 -0.60 26.43
C VAL A 71 32.18 -0.84 25.02
N LEU A 72 31.79 -0.01 24.05
CA LEU A 72 32.26 -0.11 22.67
C LEU A 72 33.78 0.08 22.59
N TYR A 73 34.32 1.08 23.28
CA TYR A 73 35.77 1.33 23.31
C TYR A 73 36.51 0.16 23.97
N ALA A 74 36.02 -0.35 25.09
CA ALA A 74 36.59 -1.52 25.76
C ALA A 74 36.56 -2.75 24.86
N LEU A 75 35.47 -2.97 24.13
CA LEU A 75 35.32 -4.08 23.20
C LEU A 75 36.27 -3.95 22.00
N VAL A 76 36.32 -2.78 21.36
CA VAL A 76 37.18 -2.49 20.21
C VAL A 76 38.66 -2.54 20.56
N THR A 77 39.04 -2.22 21.80
CA THR A 77 40.44 -2.29 22.24
C THR A 77 40.82 -3.68 22.75
N SER A 78 39.94 -4.33 23.53
CA SER A 78 40.24 -5.60 24.19
C SER A 78 40.23 -6.78 23.20
N ILE A 79 39.37 -6.77 22.19
CA ILE A 79 39.30 -7.87 21.21
C ILE A 79 40.61 -8.00 20.41
N PRO A 80 41.16 -6.94 19.79
CA PRO A 80 42.45 -7.02 19.11
C PRO A 80 43.60 -7.44 20.03
N ILE A 81 43.60 -6.93 21.27
CA ILE A 81 44.62 -7.28 22.26
C ILE A 81 44.51 -8.77 22.59
N PHE A 82 43.31 -9.28 22.91
CA PHE A 82 43.07 -10.68 23.22
C PHE A 82 43.44 -11.62 22.07
N MET A 83 43.04 -11.28 20.84
CA MET A 83 43.39 -12.03 19.63
C MET A 83 44.91 -12.12 19.45
N LYS A 84 45.63 -11.02 19.68
CA LYS A 84 47.09 -10.97 19.55
C LYS A 84 47.83 -11.66 20.71
N THR A 85 47.43 -11.41 21.95
CA THR A 85 48.20 -11.81 23.14
C THR A 85 47.86 -13.21 23.64
N VAL A 86 46.57 -13.58 23.62
CA VAL A 86 46.07 -14.88 24.11
C VAL A 86 46.02 -15.89 22.99
N LEU A 87 45.31 -15.56 21.90
CA LEU A 87 45.13 -16.49 20.78
C LEU A 87 46.33 -16.53 19.83
N LYS A 88 47.30 -15.60 19.99
CA LYS A 88 48.50 -15.48 19.14
C LYS A 88 48.18 -15.29 17.63
N TYR A 89 47.01 -14.73 17.32
CA TYR A 89 46.61 -14.43 15.95
C TYR A 89 47.25 -13.11 15.48
N ASP A 90 47.93 -13.14 14.33
CA ASP A 90 48.43 -11.94 13.67
C ASP A 90 47.30 -11.25 12.89
N ILE A 91 46.96 -10.05 13.32
CA ILE A 91 45.83 -9.26 12.78
C ILE A 91 46.14 -8.77 11.35
N LYS A 92 47.42 -8.56 11.00
CA LYS A 92 47.79 -8.06 9.67
C LYS A 92 47.60 -9.11 8.58
N SER A 93 48.00 -10.35 8.83
CA SER A 93 47.87 -11.45 7.88
C SER A 93 46.46 -12.05 7.85
N ASN A 94 45.77 -12.12 9.00
CA ASN A 94 44.41 -12.65 9.07
C ASN A 94 43.31 -11.63 8.76
N GLY A 95 43.60 -10.32 8.74
CA GLY A 95 42.62 -9.32 8.31
C GLY A 95 42.08 -9.58 6.90
N ALA A 96 42.93 -10.08 6.01
CA ALA A 96 42.54 -10.51 4.66
C ALA A 96 41.68 -11.78 4.67
N LEU A 97 41.96 -12.74 5.54
CA LEU A 97 41.20 -14.00 5.65
C LEU A 97 39.84 -13.79 6.34
N SER A 98 39.81 -12.94 7.36
CA SER A 98 38.60 -12.52 8.08
C SER A 98 37.73 -11.59 7.26
N SER A 99 38.28 -10.90 6.25
CA SER A 99 37.48 -10.16 5.27
C SER A 99 36.94 -11.05 4.16
N LEU A 100 37.40 -12.30 3.98
CA LEU A 100 36.91 -13.20 2.94
C LEU A 100 35.40 -13.50 3.03
N PRO A 101 34.78 -13.73 4.20
CA PRO A 101 33.32 -13.89 4.27
C PRO A 101 32.56 -12.64 3.80
N PHE A 102 33.08 -11.46 4.12
CA PHE A 102 32.51 -10.17 3.71
C PHE A 102 32.80 -9.85 2.23
N ALA A 103 33.98 -10.21 1.72
CA ALA A 103 34.33 -10.10 0.30
C ALA A 103 33.56 -11.15 -0.54
N CYS A 104 33.27 -12.32 0.03
CA CYS A 104 32.41 -13.33 -0.55
C CYS A 104 30.95 -12.86 -0.60
N GLN A 105 30.47 -12.11 0.41
CA GLN A 105 29.17 -11.42 0.34
C GLN A 105 29.11 -10.40 -0.81
N ILE A 106 30.20 -9.68 -1.11
CA ILE A 106 30.29 -8.76 -2.26
C ILE A 106 30.35 -9.54 -3.61
N HIS A 107 30.66 -10.84 -3.58
CA HIS A 107 30.68 -11.72 -4.75
C HIS A 107 29.47 -12.66 -4.86
N GLN A 108 28.47 -12.52 -3.98
CA GLN A 108 27.20 -13.24 -4.02
C GLN A 108 26.06 -12.38 -4.59
N ILE A 109 26.34 -11.47 -5.53
CA ILE A 109 25.35 -11.29 -6.60
C ILE A 109 25.28 -12.66 -7.27
N PRO A 110 24.12 -13.34 -7.34
CA PRO A 110 24.01 -14.54 -8.15
C PRO A 110 24.50 -14.14 -9.53
N LYS A 111 25.69 -14.62 -9.92
CA LYS A 111 26.27 -14.31 -11.24
C LYS A 111 25.38 -14.80 -12.38
N GLU A 112 24.32 -15.54 -12.06
CA GLU A 112 23.26 -15.92 -12.97
C GLU A 112 21.91 -15.76 -12.25
N CYS A 113 21.25 -14.63 -12.49
CA CYS A 113 19.79 -14.64 -12.52
C CYS A 113 19.37 -15.45 -13.76
N GLY A 114 19.47 -16.77 -13.66
CA GLY A 114 19.47 -17.67 -14.82
C GLY A 114 19.28 -19.16 -14.52
N GLY A 115 19.32 -19.57 -13.25
CA GLY A 115 19.04 -20.97 -12.86
C GLY A 115 17.56 -21.34 -12.89
N LYS A 116 16.65 -20.35 -12.98
CA LYS A 116 15.20 -20.57 -13.06
C LYS A 116 14.60 -19.63 -14.12
N PRO A 117 13.72 -20.15 -15.00
CA PRO A 117 13.07 -19.32 -16.01
C PRO A 117 12.10 -18.32 -15.38
N ALA A 118 12.04 -17.10 -15.92
CA ALA A 118 11.12 -16.03 -15.48
C ALA A 118 10.65 -15.19 -16.66
N ASP A 119 9.45 -14.63 -16.56
CA ASP A 119 8.90 -13.69 -17.54
C ASP A 119 8.81 -12.30 -16.91
N ILE A 120 9.63 -11.37 -17.38
CA ILE A 120 9.75 -10.03 -16.82
C ILE A 120 9.20 -9.01 -17.83
N MET A 121 8.28 -8.15 -17.41
CA MET A 121 7.79 -7.02 -18.19
C MET A 121 8.28 -5.72 -17.55
N PHE A 122 9.09 -4.96 -18.27
CA PHE A 122 9.45 -3.59 -17.90
C PHE A 122 8.37 -2.62 -18.35
N VAL A 123 7.96 -1.73 -17.45
CA VAL A 123 6.84 -0.81 -17.64
C VAL A 123 7.36 0.58 -17.31
N LEU A 124 7.68 1.35 -18.34
CA LEU A 124 8.38 2.63 -18.20
C LEU A 124 7.41 3.79 -18.37
N ASP A 125 7.43 4.70 -17.42
CA ASP A 125 6.66 5.93 -17.49
C ASP A 125 7.33 6.91 -18.47
N SER A 126 6.55 7.38 -19.43
CA SER A 126 6.97 8.30 -20.47
C SER A 126 6.07 9.53 -20.53
N SER A 127 5.40 9.84 -19.40
CA SER A 127 4.53 11.00 -19.23
C SER A 127 5.28 12.33 -19.24
N ALA A 128 4.52 13.44 -19.28
CA ALA A 128 5.08 14.79 -19.37
C ALA A 128 5.75 15.29 -18.07
N SER A 129 5.56 14.62 -16.93
CA SER A 129 6.27 14.93 -15.69
C SER A 129 7.76 14.58 -15.78
N ILE A 130 8.10 13.59 -16.60
CA ILE A 130 9.46 13.10 -16.80
C ILE A 130 10.13 13.85 -17.95
N SER A 131 11.31 14.39 -17.71
CA SER A 131 12.09 15.05 -18.78
C SER A 131 12.60 14.00 -19.78
N PHE A 132 12.78 14.38 -21.06
CA PHE A 132 13.38 13.47 -22.05
C PHE A 132 14.73 12.89 -21.58
N LYS A 133 15.54 13.69 -20.87
CA LYS A 133 16.83 13.25 -20.33
C LYS A 133 16.66 12.20 -19.24
N ASP A 134 15.66 12.34 -18.38
CA ASP A 134 15.38 11.40 -17.30
C ASP A 134 14.74 10.11 -17.83
N PHE A 135 13.88 10.20 -18.85
CA PHE A 135 13.39 9.04 -19.57
C PHE A 135 14.52 8.22 -20.22
N GLN A 136 15.55 8.89 -20.77
CA GLN A 136 16.75 8.19 -21.25
C GLN A 136 17.50 7.47 -20.12
N LYS A 137 17.47 7.98 -18.88
CA LYS A 137 18.03 7.28 -17.72
C LYS A 137 17.22 6.04 -17.37
N GLU A 138 15.89 6.07 -17.46
CA GLU A 138 15.06 4.86 -17.30
C GLU A 138 15.38 3.78 -18.34
N ILE A 139 15.54 4.18 -19.61
CA ILE A 139 15.94 3.25 -20.68
C ILE A 139 17.31 2.66 -20.37
N ASN A 140 18.30 3.49 -20.04
CA ASN A 140 19.66 3.03 -19.72
C ASN A 140 19.67 2.09 -18.50
N PHE A 141 18.93 2.42 -17.46
CA PHE A 141 18.75 1.56 -16.29
C PHE A 141 18.15 0.21 -16.68
N THR A 142 17.08 0.22 -17.48
CA THR A 142 16.43 -1.00 -17.96
C THR A 142 17.37 -1.86 -18.79
N GLN A 143 18.13 -1.25 -19.71
CA GLN A 143 19.17 -1.94 -20.48
C GLN A 143 20.27 -2.54 -19.58
N ASN A 144 20.72 -1.80 -18.57
CA ASN A 144 21.72 -2.28 -17.63
C ASN A 144 21.21 -3.45 -16.78
N LEU A 145 19.93 -3.40 -16.40
CA LEU A 145 19.27 -4.48 -15.67
C LEU A 145 19.08 -5.73 -16.55
N ILE A 146 18.68 -5.57 -17.81
CA ILE A 146 18.60 -6.67 -18.81
C ILE A 146 19.95 -7.36 -18.99
N LYS A 147 21.07 -6.63 -18.93
CA LYS A 147 22.41 -7.23 -19.03
C LYS A 147 22.72 -8.19 -17.88
N ILE A 148 22.09 -8.01 -16.71
CA ILE A 148 22.27 -8.87 -15.53
C ILE A 148 21.54 -10.21 -15.70
N PHE A 149 20.33 -10.21 -16.27
CA PHE A 149 19.53 -11.42 -16.47
C PHE A 149 20.14 -12.36 -17.51
N ASP A 150 20.03 -13.68 -17.34
CA ASP A 150 20.38 -14.64 -18.38
C ASP A 150 19.19 -14.85 -19.33
N ILE A 151 19.31 -14.34 -20.56
CA ILE A 151 18.21 -14.28 -21.52
C ILE A 151 18.23 -15.51 -22.43
N GLY A 152 17.06 -16.13 -22.61
CA GLY A 152 16.87 -17.27 -23.49
C GLY A 152 15.46 -17.83 -23.39
N SER A 153 15.09 -18.68 -24.34
CA SER A 153 13.76 -19.30 -24.40
C SER A 153 13.48 -20.23 -23.20
N ASP A 154 14.50 -20.91 -22.67
CA ASP A 154 14.47 -21.73 -21.47
C ASP A 154 14.90 -20.99 -20.18
N LYS A 155 15.18 -19.68 -20.28
CA LYS A 155 15.70 -18.83 -19.20
C LYS A 155 14.80 -17.64 -18.93
N THR A 156 15.36 -16.47 -18.62
CA THR A 156 14.59 -15.24 -18.46
C THR A 156 14.16 -14.71 -19.83
N ARG A 157 12.88 -14.37 -19.95
CA ARG A 157 12.32 -13.68 -21.11
C ARG A 157 11.86 -12.31 -20.67
N VAL A 158 12.14 -11.31 -21.50
CA VAL A 158 11.81 -9.92 -21.18
C VAL A 158 10.83 -9.35 -22.19
N GLY A 159 9.91 -8.54 -21.68
CA GLY A 159 9.00 -7.65 -22.40
C GLY A 159 9.28 -6.21 -21.98
N LEU A 160 8.93 -5.26 -22.83
CA LEU A 160 9.02 -3.84 -22.50
C LEU A 160 7.84 -3.09 -23.10
N VAL A 161 7.22 -2.27 -22.26
CA VAL A 161 6.14 -1.37 -22.61
C VAL A 161 6.43 0.01 -22.01
N THR A 162 6.09 1.05 -22.75
CA THR A 162 6.09 2.42 -22.23
C THR A 162 4.65 2.88 -22.09
N PHE A 163 4.36 3.74 -21.13
CA PHE A 163 3.04 4.33 -20.97
C PHE A 163 3.11 5.83 -20.72
N SER A 164 2.07 6.51 -21.16
CA SER A 164 1.75 7.87 -20.76
C SER A 164 0.23 8.03 -20.76
N THR A 165 -0.34 8.82 -21.67
CA THR A 165 -1.79 8.85 -21.96
C THR A 165 -2.26 7.49 -22.47
N THR A 166 -1.41 6.84 -23.28
CA THR A 166 -1.67 5.52 -23.87
C THR A 166 -0.52 4.58 -23.59
N VAL A 167 -0.76 3.28 -23.77
CA VAL A 167 0.25 2.24 -23.59
C VAL A 167 0.81 1.86 -24.96
N VAL A 168 2.14 1.92 -25.12
CA VAL A 168 2.83 1.55 -26.36
C VAL A 168 3.75 0.37 -26.11
N PRO A 169 3.42 -0.82 -26.63
CA PRO A 169 4.28 -1.99 -26.56
C PRO A 169 5.55 -1.78 -27.39
N VAL A 170 6.71 -1.99 -26.80
CA VAL A 170 8.01 -1.92 -27.51
C VAL A 170 8.45 -3.30 -27.96
N LEU A 171 8.38 -4.28 -27.07
CA LEU A 171 8.69 -5.69 -27.34
C LEU A 171 7.83 -6.60 -26.46
N ARG A 172 7.32 -7.69 -27.03
CA ARG A 172 6.56 -8.69 -26.28
C ARG A 172 7.50 -9.60 -25.51
N VAL A 173 7.01 -10.15 -24.39
CA VAL A 173 7.77 -11.13 -23.61
C VAL A 173 8.12 -12.33 -24.50
N GLY A 174 9.40 -12.61 -24.63
CA GLY A 174 9.91 -13.73 -25.43
C GLY A 174 9.90 -13.50 -26.94
N GLU A 175 9.71 -12.26 -27.41
CA GLU A 175 9.84 -11.91 -28.84
C GLU A 175 11.28 -12.09 -29.35
N PHE A 176 12.27 -11.82 -28.49
CA PHE A 176 13.69 -11.95 -28.78
C PHE A 176 14.37 -12.85 -27.76
N GLU A 177 15.27 -13.71 -28.22
CA GLU A 177 15.97 -14.70 -27.38
C GLU A 177 17.41 -14.29 -27.03
N THR A 178 17.91 -13.18 -27.59
CA THR A 178 19.27 -12.70 -27.31
C THR A 178 19.27 -11.30 -26.70
N LYS A 179 20.23 -11.06 -25.80
CA LYS A 179 20.45 -9.73 -25.22
C LYS A 179 20.71 -8.67 -26.28
N VAL A 180 21.42 -9.03 -27.35
CA VAL A 180 21.81 -8.07 -28.41
C VAL A 180 20.57 -7.53 -29.11
N ASP A 181 19.64 -8.40 -29.52
CA ASP A 181 18.43 -7.99 -30.23
C ASP A 181 17.51 -7.14 -29.35
N ILE A 182 17.37 -7.51 -28.07
CA ILE A 182 16.60 -6.74 -27.10
C ILE A 182 17.20 -5.35 -26.92
N LEU A 183 18.52 -5.26 -26.69
CA LEU A 183 19.20 -3.99 -26.48
C LEU A 183 19.11 -3.10 -27.73
N GLU A 184 19.27 -3.67 -28.93
CA GLU A 184 19.10 -2.94 -30.18
C GLU A 184 17.67 -2.38 -30.32
N LYS A 185 16.65 -3.19 -30.02
CA LYS A 185 15.25 -2.75 -30.05
C LYS A 185 14.97 -1.61 -29.08
N THR A 186 15.62 -1.59 -27.91
CA THR A 186 15.43 -0.53 -26.91
C THR A 186 16.08 0.81 -27.26
N ASN A 187 17.05 0.86 -28.18
CA ASN A 187 17.71 2.11 -28.58
C ASN A 187 16.78 3.09 -29.33
N GLY A 188 15.68 2.60 -29.90
CA GLY A 188 14.74 3.39 -30.70
C GLY A 188 13.47 3.85 -29.98
N ILE A 189 13.38 3.65 -28.66
CA ILE A 189 12.16 3.97 -27.89
C ILE A 189 11.91 5.47 -27.92
N GLN A 190 10.71 5.85 -28.39
CA GLN A 190 10.29 7.24 -28.48
C GLN A 190 9.68 7.70 -27.16
N PHE A 191 10.05 8.90 -26.72
CA PHE A 191 9.39 9.58 -25.61
C PHE A 191 8.02 10.09 -26.04
N GLN A 192 6.98 9.84 -25.24
CA GLN A 192 5.60 10.15 -25.61
C GLN A 192 5.14 11.49 -25.04
N GLY A 193 5.48 11.78 -23.79
CA GLY A 193 4.82 12.83 -23.01
C GLY A 193 3.32 12.54 -22.81
N GLY A 194 2.61 13.53 -22.27
CA GLY A 194 1.17 13.45 -21.99
C GLY A 194 0.87 13.09 -20.54
N ASN A 195 -0.28 12.45 -20.32
CA ASN A 195 -0.76 12.06 -18.99
C ASN A 195 -0.02 10.82 -18.46
N THR A 196 -0.36 10.39 -17.25
CA THR A 196 0.20 9.26 -16.51
C THR A 196 -0.90 8.22 -16.24
N ASN A 197 -1.18 7.37 -17.24
CA ASN A 197 -2.26 6.38 -17.19
C ASN A 197 -1.77 5.00 -16.69
N THR A 198 -1.35 4.95 -15.43
CA THR A 198 -0.85 3.74 -14.76
C THR A 198 -1.88 2.61 -14.75
N ALA A 199 -3.17 2.93 -14.59
CA ALA A 199 -4.27 1.98 -14.68
C ALA A 199 -4.31 1.22 -16.02
N GLU A 200 -4.13 1.92 -17.14
CA GLU A 200 -4.11 1.29 -18.46
C GLU A 200 -2.86 0.43 -18.65
N ALA A 201 -1.71 0.83 -18.12
CA ALA A 201 -0.50 0.03 -18.14
C ALA A 201 -0.70 -1.30 -17.40
N LEU A 202 -1.26 -1.27 -16.19
CA LEU A 202 -1.60 -2.47 -15.40
C LEU A 202 -2.59 -3.38 -16.14
N SER A 203 -3.66 -2.80 -16.67
CA SER A 203 -4.65 -3.51 -17.50
C SER A 203 -3.99 -4.18 -18.72
N TYR A 204 -3.09 -3.48 -19.41
CA TYR A 204 -2.36 -4.01 -20.56
C TYR A 204 -1.47 -5.19 -20.18
N ILE A 205 -0.68 -5.07 -19.11
CA ILE A 205 0.23 -6.12 -18.65
C ILE A 205 -0.54 -7.40 -18.36
N ARG A 206 -1.65 -7.26 -17.63
CA ARG A 206 -2.55 -8.35 -17.25
C ARG A 206 -3.21 -9.03 -18.45
N GLN A 207 -3.78 -8.25 -19.38
CA GLN A 207 -4.60 -8.80 -20.47
C GLN A 207 -3.83 -9.17 -21.73
N LYS A 208 -2.70 -8.50 -21.99
CA LYS A 208 -1.96 -8.57 -23.26
C LYS A 208 -0.46 -8.81 -23.07
N GLY A 209 0.16 -8.18 -22.07
CA GLY A 209 1.60 -8.18 -21.87
C GLY A 209 2.19 -9.58 -21.65
N PHE A 210 1.52 -10.40 -20.82
CA PHE A 210 1.91 -11.80 -20.55
C PHE A 210 1.09 -12.83 -21.33
N LYS A 211 0.29 -12.42 -22.32
CA LYS A 211 -0.61 -13.33 -23.04
C LYS A 211 0.14 -14.35 -23.91
N ALA A 212 1.32 -14.01 -24.40
CA ALA A 212 2.19 -14.94 -25.12
C ALA A 212 2.82 -16.01 -24.20
N THR A 213 2.64 -15.88 -22.89
CA THR A 213 3.28 -16.73 -21.88
C THR A 213 2.23 -17.35 -20.95
N GLU A 214 1.48 -18.31 -21.47
CA GLU A 214 0.51 -19.12 -20.69
C GLU A 214 1.17 -20.24 -19.87
N SER A 215 2.51 -20.36 -19.91
CA SER A 215 3.24 -21.33 -19.09
C SER A 215 3.12 -20.96 -17.61
N LYS A 216 2.52 -21.87 -16.83
CA LYS A 216 2.36 -21.74 -15.36
C LYS A 216 3.68 -21.92 -14.60
N ASP A 217 4.72 -22.40 -15.28
CA ASP A 217 5.98 -22.80 -14.66
C ASP A 217 6.97 -21.64 -14.50
N ARG A 218 6.58 -20.43 -14.92
CA ARG A 218 7.41 -19.23 -14.88
C ARG A 218 6.73 -18.13 -14.04
N PRO A 219 7.44 -17.52 -13.08
CA PRO A 219 6.95 -16.33 -12.43
C PRO A 219 6.76 -15.21 -13.45
N LYS A 220 5.64 -14.51 -13.35
CA LYS A 220 5.33 -13.31 -14.15
C LYS A 220 5.63 -12.09 -13.29
N ILE A 221 6.56 -11.27 -13.73
CA ILE A 221 7.09 -10.16 -12.95
C ILE A 221 6.92 -8.86 -13.74
N ALA A 222 6.16 -7.91 -13.22
CA ALA A 222 6.09 -6.56 -13.74
C ALA A 222 7.02 -5.65 -12.94
N ILE A 223 7.89 -4.89 -13.61
CA ILE A 223 8.77 -3.89 -13.00
C ILE A 223 8.34 -2.53 -13.52
N ILE A 224 7.69 -1.73 -12.67
CA ILE A 224 7.12 -0.42 -13.01
C ILE A 224 8.05 0.68 -12.52
N LEU A 225 8.47 1.56 -13.41
CA LEU A 225 9.20 2.79 -13.10
C LEU A 225 8.24 3.96 -13.32
N THR A 226 8.12 4.85 -12.32
CA THR A 226 7.28 6.04 -12.41
C THR A 226 7.73 7.11 -11.41
N ASP A 227 7.56 8.38 -11.75
CA ASP A 227 7.73 9.51 -10.82
C ASP A 227 6.46 9.85 -10.03
N GLY A 228 5.41 9.03 -10.21
CA GLY A 228 4.20 8.96 -9.40
C GLY A 228 3.17 10.03 -9.72
N GLN A 229 1.91 9.73 -9.34
CA GLN A 229 0.65 10.41 -9.64
C GLN A 229 -0.01 9.97 -10.94
N SER A 230 -0.74 8.85 -10.88
CA SER A 230 -1.68 8.53 -11.96
C SER A 230 -2.83 9.53 -11.99
N ASN A 231 -3.32 9.83 -13.20
CA ASN A 231 -4.52 10.63 -13.38
C ASN A 231 -5.81 9.95 -12.88
N ASP A 232 -5.80 8.64 -12.62
CA ASP A 232 -6.94 7.87 -12.12
C ASP A 232 -6.50 6.86 -11.06
N VAL A 233 -6.25 7.38 -9.84
CA VAL A 233 -5.78 6.59 -8.69
C VAL A 233 -6.73 5.42 -8.37
N VAL A 234 -8.05 5.62 -8.43
CA VAL A 234 -9.05 4.59 -8.08
C VAL A 234 -8.98 3.41 -9.05
N ARG A 235 -8.91 3.70 -10.36
CA ARG A 235 -8.78 2.65 -11.38
C ARG A 235 -7.40 1.98 -11.29
N THR A 236 -6.35 2.75 -10.98
CA THR A 236 -4.99 2.21 -10.78
C THR A 236 -4.96 1.19 -9.65
N ILE A 237 -5.52 1.51 -8.48
CA ILE A 237 -5.64 0.58 -7.34
C ILE A 237 -6.41 -0.68 -7.74
N THR A 238 -7.53 -0.51 -8.45
CA THR A 238 -8.39 -1.63 -8.87
C THR A 238 -7.68 -2.55 -9.88
N GLU A 239 -6.97 -2.00 -10.87
CA GLU A 239 -6.23 -2.81 -11.84
C GLU A 239 -4.97 -3.43 -11.25
N ALA A 240 -4.32 -2.77 -10.28
CA ALA A 240 -3.21 -3.33 -9.54
C ALA A 240 -3.62 -4.57 -8.73
N ALA A 241 -4.75 -4.50 -8.04
CA ALA A 241 -5.32 -5.63 -7.33
C ALA A 241 -5.57 -6.82 -8.27
N LYS A 242 -6.26 -6.59 -9.40
CA LYS A 242 -6.50 -7.65 -10.41
C LYS A 242 -5.21 -8.23 -10.97
N THR A 243 -4.20 -7.39 -11.22
CA THR A 243 -2.90 -7.82 -11.73
C THR A 243 -2.22 -8.78 -10.76
N LYS A 244 -2.24 -8.47 -9.46
CA LYS A 244 -1.70 -9.33 -8.40
C LYS A 244 -2.47 -10.64 -8.27
N THR A 245 -3.81 -10.60 -8.32
CA THR A 245 -4.67 -11.79 -8.27
C THR A 245 -4.43 -12.74 -9.45
N ASP A 246 -4.10 -12.21 -10.63
CA ASP A 246 -3.74 -13.00 -11.83
C ASP A 246 -2.32 -13.63 -11.73
N GLY A 247 -1.70 -13.58 -10.55
CA GLY A 247 -0.40 -14.22 -10.27
C GLY A 247 0.79 -13.45 -10.81
N ILE A 248 0.62 -12.16 -11.11
CA ILE A 248 1.71 -11.28 -11.56
C ILE A 248 2.29 -10.56 -10.35
N THR A 249 3.58 -10.78 -10.09
CA THR A 249 4.33 -10.06 -9.06
C THR A 249 4.71 -8.68 -9.59
N VAL A 250 4.34 -7.63 -8.87
CA VAL A 250 4.55 -6.24 -9.28
C VAL A 250 5.61 -5.58 -8.37
N PHE A 251 6.75 -5.24 -8.96
CA PHE A 251 7.75 -4.34 -8.41
C PHE A 251 7.47 -2.91 -8.83
N VAL A 252 7.59 -1.97 -7.89
CA VAL A 252 7.38 -0.54 -8.14
C VAL A 252 8.63 0.23 -7.72
N ILE A 253 9.19 0.99 -8.66
CA ILE A 253 10.27 1.94 -8.43
C ILE A 253 9.70 3.34 -8.52
N GLY A 254 9.48 3.96 -7.36
CA GLY A 254 9.08 5.37 -7.25
C GLY A 254 10.29 6.29 -7.34
N ILE A 255 10.25 7.25 -8.25
CA ILE A 255 11.36 8.15 -8.54
C ILE A 255 11.00 9.59 -8.15
N GLY A 256 11.79 10.22 -7.29
CA GLY A 256 11.57 11.60 -6.89
C GLY A 256 10.79 11.74 -5.59
N SER A 257 10.57 12.99 -5.18
CA SER A 257 9.91 13.36 -3.93
C SER A 257 8.42 13.66 -4.07
N GLN A 258 7.90 13.70 -5.31
CA GLN A 258 6.50 14.03 -5.62
C GLN A 258 5.63 12.80 -5.84
N VAL A 259 6.17 11.60 -5.59
CA VAL A 259 5.43 10.34 -5.70
C VAL A 259 4.28 10.27 -4.68
N ASP A 260 3.12 9.79 -5.11
CA ASP A 260 2.06 9.39 -4.20
C ASP A 260 2.40 8.01 -3.61
N GLU A 261 2.90 8.00 -2.37
CA GLU A 261 3.31 6.77 -1.71
C GLU A 261 2.15 5.79 -1.53
N GLN A 262 0.93 6.25 -1.27
CA GLN A 262 -0.23 5.36 -1.12
C GLN A 262 -0.57 4.68 -2.44
N GLU A 263 -0.47 5.41 -3.55
CA GLU A 263 -0.65 4.85 -4.88
C GLU A 263 0.40 3.76 -5.18
N LEU A 264 1.68 4.06 -4.94
CA LEU A 264 2.76 3.09 -5.17
C LEU A 264 2.64 1.85 -4.30
N GLU A 265 2.25 2.02 -3.03
CA GLU A 265 1.99 0.92 -2.09
C GLU A 265 0.83 0.03 -2.56
N ALA A 266 -0.22 0.63 -3.11
CA ALA A 266 -1.36 -0.12 -3.64
C ALA A 266 -1.00 -0.90 -4.91
N ILE A 267 -0.08 -0.38 -5.74
CA ILE A 267 0.40 -1.04 -6.95
C ILE A 267 1.33 -2.22 -6.62
N ALA A 268 2.28 -2.02 -5.70
CA ALA A 268 3.30 -3.01 -5.38
C ALA A 268 2.71 -4.30 -4.76
N THR A 269 3.43 -5.40 -4.94
CA THR A 269 3.15 -6.65 -4.23
C THR A 269 3.60 -6.56 -2.76
N LYS A 270 2.94 -7.27 -1.85
CA LYS A 270 3.36 -7.31 -0.43
C LYS A 270 4.42 -8.42 -0.23
N PRO A 271 5.41 -8.24 0.67
CA PRO A 271 5.63 -7.07 1.52
C PRO A 271 6.32 -5.90 0.78
N LEU A 272 5.91 -4.68 1.13
CA LEU A 272 6.40 -3.44 0.49
C LEU A 272 7.93 -3.27 0.62
N SER A 273 8.52 -3.69 1.74
CA SER A 273 9.98 -3.66 1.94
C SER A 273 10.77 -4.47 0.90
N HIS A 274 10.10 -5.41 0.23
CA HIS A 274 10.70 -6.22 -0.81
C HIS A 274 10.37 -5.70 -2.21
N TYR A 275 9.10 -5.43 -2.51
CA TYR A 275 8.64 -5.12 -3.87
C TYR A 275 8.50 -3.63 -4.20
N MET A 276 8.68 -2.73 -3.23
CA MET A 276 8.66 -1.28 -3.46
C MET A 276 10.03 -0.68 -3.15
N LEU A 277 10.55 0.10 -4.10
CA LEU A 277 11.79 0.86 -3.94
C LEU A 277 11.50 2.33 -4.22
N LYS A 278 12.02 3.22 -3.37
CA LYS A 278 11.94 4.67 -3.60
C LYS A 278 13.34 5.23 -3.74
N ILE A 279 13.56 6.03 -4.78
CA ILE A 279 14.82 6.71 -5.02
C ILE A 279 14.58 8.22 -5.17
N GLY A 280 15.55 9.03 -4.76
CA GLY A 280 15.37 10.49 -4.71
C GLY A 280 15.33 11.17 -6.09
N ASN A 281 15.90 10.54 -7.12
CA ASN A 281 15.93 11.06 -8.50
C ASN A 281 16.38 9.95 -9.47
N PHE A 282 16.30 10.25 -10.77
CA PHE A 282 16.68 9.33 -11.84
C PHE A 282 18.19 9.01 -11.88
N ASP A 283 19.07 9.85 -11.33
CA ASP A 283 20.51 9.57 -11.27
C ASP A 283 20.85 8.45 -10.27
N ALA A 284 19.94 8.17 -9.33
CA ALA A 284 20.08 7.09 -8.36
C ALA A 284 19.62 5.71 -8.89
N LEU A 285 19.03 5.63 -10.09
CA LEU A 285 18.52 4.37 -10.65
C LEU A 285 19.61 3.29 -10.71
N ASP A 286 20.80 3.64 -11.21
CA ASP A 286 21.91 2.67 -11.33
C ASP A 286 22.37 2.10 -9.98
N SER A 287 22.09 2.75 -8.85
CA SER A 287 22.47 2.27 -7.51
C SER A 287 21.60 1.12 -7.00
N ILE A 288 20.37 0.96 -7.51
CA ILE A 288 19.42 -0.06 -7.07
C ILE A 288 19.36 -1.28 -8.01
N LYS A 289 20.08 -1.24 -9.14
CA LYS A 289 20.00 -2.28 -10.18
C LYS A 289 20.30 -3.69 -9.65
N ASP A 290 21.33 -3.83 -8.82
CA ASP A 290 21.80 -5.14 -8.35
C ASP A 290 20.83 -5.70 -7.30
N GLU A 291 20.32 -4.83 -6.40
CA GLU A 291 19.28 -5.19 -5.44
C GLU A 291 17.99 -5.62 -6.15
N LEU A 292 17.53 -4.84 -7.12
CA LEU A 292 16.32 -5.15 -7.87
C LEU A 292 16.46 -6.44 -8.68
N ALA A 293 17.62 -6.67 -9.30
CA ALA A 293 17.89 -7.93 -9.99
C ALA A 293 17.75 -9.11 -9.03
N ILE A 294 18.45 -9.08 -7.89
CA ILE A 294 18.42 -10.16 -6.89
C ILE A 294 16.98 -10.45 -6.45
N LYS A 295 16.23 -9.42 -6.06
CA LYS A 295 14.84 -9.56 -5.62
C LYS A 295 13.94 -10.14 -6.70
N ALA A 296 14.11 -9.72 -7.95
CA ALA A 296 13.36 -10.26 -9.08
C ALA A 296 13.68 -11.76 -9.32
N CYS A 297 14.92 -12.20 -9.11
CA CYS A 297 15.29 -13.61 -9.26
C CYS A 297 14.72 -14.53 -8.18
N GLU A 298 14.39 -13.99 -7.01
CA GLU A 298 13.86 -14.75 -5.87
C GLU A 298 12.36 -15.06 -6.01
N VAL A 299 11.66 -14.40 -6.95
CA VAL A 299 10.25 -14.65 -7.20
C VAL A 299 10.05 -16.07 -7.71
N VAL A 300 9.22 -16.82 -7.00
CA VAL A 300 8.84 -18.18 -7.38
C VAL A 300 7.56 -18.16 -8.24
N PRO A 301 7.40 -19.10 -9.20
CA PRO A 301 6.13 -19.26 -9.89
C PRO A 301 5.01 -19.47 -8.88
N VAL A 302 3.82 -18.91 -9.16
CA VAL A 302 2.62 -19.20 -8.37
C VAL A 302 2.23 -20.65 -8.66
N THR A 303 2.74 -21.59 -7.85
CA THR A 303 2.27 -22.97 -7.87
C THR A 303 0.81 -22.97 -7.44
N PRO A 304 -0.14 -23.49 -8.26
CA PRO A 304 -1.44 -23.87 -7.72
C PRO A 304 -1.15 -24.90 -6.63
N ALA A 305 -1.49 -24.57 -5.38
CA ALA A 305 -1.28 -25.45 -4.25
C ALA A 305 -1.89 -26.83 -4.58
N PRO A 306 -1.21 -27.95 -4.25
CA PRO A 306 -1.83 -29.26 -4.38
C PRO A 306 -3.14 -29.26 -3.58
N PRO A 307 -4.22 -29.91 -4.07
CA PRO A 307 -5.46 -30.01 -3.31
C PRO A 307 -5.16 -30.87 -2.08
N THR A 308 -4.96 -30.22 -0.94
CA THR A 308 -5.11 -30.88 0.35
C THR A 308 -6.59 -31.19 0.51
N GLU A 309 -6.95 -32.46 0.24
CA GLU A 309 -8.18 -33.08 0.72
C GLU A 309 -8.33 -32.90 2.25
N PRO A 310 -9.57 -32.84 2.76
CA PRO A 310 -10.13 -31.58 3.18
C PRO A 310 -10.08 -31.38 4.69
N MET A 311 -9.73 -30.17 5.10
CA MET A 311 -10.44 -29.55 6.22
C MET A 311 -11.42 -28.56 5.59
N MET A 312 -12.68 -29.01 5.54
CA MET A 312 -13.87 -28.29 5.10
C MET A 312 -13.76 -26.77 5.32
N ASN A 313 -13.57 -26.00 4.24
CA ASN A 313 -13.61 -24.55 4.26
C ASN A 313 -14.78 -24.05 3.41
N ASP A 314 -15.72 -23.41 4.09
CA ASP A 314 -16.92 -22.77 3.56
C ASP A 314 -16.62 -21.57 2.61
N ASP A 315 -15.36 -21.33 2.25
CA ASP A 315 -14.89 -20.16 1.49
C ASP A 315 -14.74 -20.42 -0.03
N GLU A 316 -15.05 -21.63 -0.52
CA GLU A 316 -15.04 -21.93 -1.96
C GLU A 316 -16.42 -21.75 -2.62
N VAL A 317 -17.19 -20.77 -2.15
CA VAL A 317 -18.39 -20.33 -2.85
C VAL A 317 -18.24 -18.86 -3.24
N LEU A 318 -17.93 -18.69 -4.54
CA LEU A 318 -18.20 -17.52 -5.39
C LEU A 318 -17.10 -16.45 -5.53
N TYR A 319 -15.96 -16.83 -6.13
CA TYR A 319 -15.13 -15.91 -6.95
C TYR A 319 -15.62 -15.82 -8.42
N GLY A 320 -16.85 -16.24 -8.71
CA GLY A 320 -17.46 -16.14 -10.04
C GLY A 320 -18.46 -14.98 -10.16
N GLU A 321 -18.89 -14.70 -11.39
CA GLU A 321 -20.02 -13.83 -11.79
C GLU A 321 -21.39 -14.29 -11.25
N GLY A 322 -21.43 -14.99 -10.11
CA GLY A 322 -22.64 -15.58 -9.57
C GLY A 322 -23.53 -14.50 -8.94
N THR A 323 -24.74 -14.37 -9.47
CA THR A 323 -25.83 -13.65 -8.81
C THR A 323 -26.42 -14.54 -7.72
N CYS A 324 -26.74 -14.00 -6.55
CA CYS A 324 -27.47 -14.72 -5.52
C CYS A 324 -28.96 -14.36 -5.52
N SER A 325 -29.83 -15.36 -5.31
CA SER A 325 -31.25 -15.17 -5.04
C SER A 325 -31.62 -15.92 -3.74
N PRO A 326 -31.88 -15.21 -2.62
CA PRO A 326 -32.35 -15.81 -1.38
C PRO A 326 -33.65 -16.59 -1.58
N ALA A 327 -33.90 -17.64 -0.80
CA ALA A 327 -35.11 -18.45 -0.92
C ALA A 327 -36.34 -17.81 -0.27
N LYS A 328 -36.14 -16.90 0.70
CA LYS A 328 -37.18 -16.19 1.46
C LYS A 328 -37.01 -14.67 1.32
N PRO A 329 -38.10 -13.89 1.45
CA PRO A 329 -38.03 -12.43 1.57
C PRO A 329 -37.02 -12.04 2.66
N MET A 330 -36.28 -10.96 2.43
CA MET A 330 -35.17 -10.57 3.30
C MET A 330 -35.11 -9.07 3.48
N SER A 331 -34.75 -8.64 4.68
CA SER A 331 -34.57 -7.24 5.03
C SER A 331 -33.18 -7.03 5.57
N ILE A 332 -32.41 -6.21 4.86
CA ILE A 332 -31.00 -5.94 5.14
C ILE A 332 -30.87 -4.48 5.57
N ALA A 333 -30.27 -4.25 6.73
CA ALA A 333 -29.88 -2.90 7.14
C ALA A 333 -28.37 -2.83 7.41
N TYR A 334 -27.75 -1.75 6.94
CA TYR A 334 -26.33 -1.47 7.13
C TYR A 334 -26.15 -0.34 8.13
N ALA A 335 -25.43 -0.59 9.22
CA ALA A 335 -25.01 0.36 10.23
C ALA A 335 -23.59 0.82 9.94
N VAL A 336 -23.42 2.08 9.51
CA VAL A 336 -22.13 2.66 9.14
C VAL A 336 -21.80 3.82 10.07
N ASP A 337 -20.74 3.67 10.86
CA ASP A 337 -20.25 4.75 11.73
C ASP A 337 -19.44 5.79 10.94
N THR A 338 -20.13 6.63 10.16
CA THR A 338 -19.52 7.69 9.34
C THR A 338 -18.68 8.67 10.17
N SER A 339 -18.99 8.86 11.45
CA SER A 339 -18.21 9.72 12.36
C SER A 339 -16.80 9.19 12.63
N SER A 340 -16.64 7.86 12.68
CA SER A 340 -15.35 7.20 12.92
C SER A 340 -14.63 6.81 11.63
N ILE A 341 -15.39 6.52 10.58
CA ILE A 341 -14.87 6.10 9.26
C ILE A 341 -14.36 7.32 8.48
N GLY A 342 -15.05 8.46 8.55
CA GLY A 342 -14.78 9.64 7.73
C GLY A 342 -15.49 9.60 6.39
N ALA A 343 -15.75 10.78 5.80
CA ALA A 343 -16.54 10.91 4.57
C ALA A 343 -15.90 10.24 3.34
N GLU A 344 -14.58 10.38 3.19
CA GLU A 344 -13.82 9.77 2.10
C GLU A 344 -13.86 8.24 2.18
N ASN A 345 -13.64 7.67 3.37
CA ASN A 345 -13.67 6.22 3.55
C ASN A 345 -15.08 5.63 3.49
N ALA A 346 -16.10 6.42 3.84
CA ALA A 346 -17.51 6.00 3.75
C ALA A 346 -17.90 5.71 2.30
N TYR A 347 -17.26 6.34 1.31
CA TYR A 347 -17.46 6.04 -0.11
C TYR A 347 -17.19 4.55 -0.42
N PHE A 348 -16.08 3.98 0.05
CA PHE A 348 -15.74 2.57 -0.21
C PHE A 348 -16.78 1.61 0.39
N VAL A 349 -17.29 1.93 1.58
CA VAL A 349 -18.37 1.15 2.21
C VAL A 349 -19.64 1.22 1.36
N MET A 350 -20.01 2.40 0.86
CA MET A 350 -21.18 2.56 -0.02
C MET A 350 -21.01 1.82 -1.35
N VAL A 351 -19.81 1.83 -1.94
CA VAL A 351 -19.50 1.07 -3.16
C VAL A 351 -19.68 -0.44 -2.93
N LEU A 352 -19.17 -0.97 -1.81
CA LEU A 352 -19.38 -2.38 -1.45
C LEU A 352 -20.88 -2.70 -1.30
N ILE A 353 -21.63 -1.87 -0.56
CA ILE A 353 -23.07 -2.05 -0.36
C ILE A 353 -23.80 -2.06 -1.72
N ASN A 354 -23.46 -1.13 -2.61
CA ASN A 354 -24.05 -1.05 -3.95
C ASN A 354 -23.75 -2.30 -4.77
N ARG A 355 -22.52 -2.82 -4.71
CA ARG A 355 -22.13 -4.07 -5.41
C ARG A 355 -22.91 -5.28 -4.89
N ILE A 356 -23.00 -5.44 -3.57
CA ILE A 356 -23.80 -6.49 -2.94
C ILE A 356 -25.27 -6.38 -3.40
N ALA A 357 -25.85 -5.18 -3.33
CA ALA A 357 -27.23 -4.93 -3.75
C ALA A 357 -27.46 -5.27 -5.23
N SER A 358 -26.51 -4.97 -6.12
CA SER A 358 -26.60 -5.28 -7.55
C SER A 358 -26.58 -6.79 -7.85
N ARG A 359 -25.94 -7.59 -6.98
CA ARG A 359 -25.81 -9.05 -7.15
C ARG A 359 -26.88 -9.86 -6.42
N LEU A 360 -27.55 -9.24 -5.46
CA LEU A 360 -28.81 -9.75 -4.92
C LEU A 360 -29.88 -9.52 -5.99
N ARG A 361 -30.51 -10.58 -6.49
CA ARG A 361 -31.59 -10.47 -7.50
C ARG A 361 -32.86 -9.85 -6.87
N MET A 362 -32.85 -8.53 -6.68
CA MET A 362 -33.91 -7.72 -6.07
C MET A 362 -35.22 -7.75 -6.88
N ASP A 363 -35.16 -8.17 -8.15
CA ASP A 363 -36.26 -8.22 -9.11
C ASP A 363 -37.20 -9.42 -8.90
N LYS A 364 -36.71 -10.50 -8.29
CA LYS A 364 -37.48 -11.76 -8.15
C LYS A 364 -38.07 -11.99 -6.75
N GLN A 365 -37.60 -11.30 -5.71
CA GLN A 365 -38.11 -11.41 -4.34
C GLN A 365 -38.11 -10.06 -3.62
N GLN A 366 -39.04 -9.87 -2.68
CA GLN A 366 -39.16 -8.67 -1.84
C GLN A 366 -37.94 -8.55 -0.90
N ILE A 367 -36.86 -7.95 -1.39
CA ILE A 367 -35.68 -7.60 -0.60
C ILE A 367 -35.71 -6.10 -0.28
N SER A 368 -35.71 -5.74 1.00
CA SER A 368 -35.60 -4.34 1.45
C SER A 368 -34.18 -4.03 1.92
N LEU A 369 -33.63 -2.90 1.47
CA LEU A 369 -32.29 -2.44 1.81
C LEU A 369 -32.39 -1.10 2.54
N SER A 370 -31.68 -0.93 3.66
CA SER A 370 -31.63 0.35 4.38
C SER A 370 -30.23 0.66 4.88
N VAL A 371 -29.83 1.93 4.90
CA VAL A 371 -28.50 2.35 5.33
C VAL A 371 -28.64 3.41 6.43
N LEU A 372 -28.00 3.15 7.56
CA LEU A 372 -28.08 3.95 8.78
C LEU A 372 -26.69 4.49 9.11
N THR A 373 -26.61 5.80 9.33
CA THR A 373 -25.34 6.52 9.54
C THR A 373 -25.33 7.30 10.86
N SER A 374 -24.16 7.54 11.45
CA SER A 374 -23.98 8.27 12.72
C SER A 374 -23.81 9.79 12.55
N SER A 375 -23.58 10.28 11.33
CA SER A 375 -23.40 11.70 11.04
C SER A 375 -23.93 12.10 9.68
N CYS A 376 -24.40 13.35 9.57
CA CYS A 376 -24.85 13.93 8.29
C CYS A 376 -23.62 14.39 7.49
N GLY A 377 -23.04 13.47 6.71
CA GLY A 377 -21.90 13.75 5.82
C GLY A 377 -22.16 13.46 4.34
N LEU A 378 -23.37 13.03 3.98
CA LEU A 378 -23.75 12.68 2.60
C LEU A 378 -24.86 13.59 2.06
N GLN A 379 -24.72 14.90 2.24
CA GLN A 379 -25.44 15.88 1.44
C GLN A 379 -24.42 16.76 0.73
N SER A 380 -24.07 16.40 -0.51
CA SER A 380 -23.53 17.38 -1.45
C SER A 380 -24.70 18.13 -2.10
N GLN A 381 -24.56 19.45 -2.17
CA GLN A 381 -25.53 20.39 -2.74
C GLN A 381 -25.69 20.31 -4.27
N ASP A 382 -25.00 19.41 -4.95
CA ASP A 382 -25.16 19.17 -6.38
C ASP A 382 -25.43 17.69 -6.61
N GLY A 383 -26.58 17.40 -7.25
CA GLY A 383 -27.09 16.07 -7.55
C GLY A 383 -26.27 15.34 -8.60
N GLY A 384 -25.05 14.93 -8.25
CA GLY A 384 -24.17 14.15 -9.11
C GLY A 384 -23.26 13.26 -8.28
N LEU A 385 -23.71 12.05 -7.96
CA LEU A 385 -22.86 10.92 -7.60
C LEU A 385 -23.60 9.65 -8.01
N ILE A 386 -22.89 8.80 -8.76
CA ILE A 386 -23.35 7.72 -9.64
C ILE A 386 -23.61 8.25 -11.06
N ASP A 387 -22.55 8.37 -11.83
CA ASP A 387 -22.63 8.26 -13.29
C ASP A 387 -21.98 6.92 -13.67
N HIS A 388 -22.71 6.13 -14.47
CA HIS A 388 -22.43 4.74 -14.89
C HIS A 388 -22.90 3.60 -13.98
N VAL A 389 -24.23 3.45 -13.81
CA VAL A 389 -24.87 2.14 -13.61
C VAL A 389 -26.17 2.10 -14.44
N HIS A 390 -26.37 1.01 -15.18
CA HIS A 390 -27.40 0.88 -16.23
C HIS A 390 -28.85 0.73 -15.73
N ASP A 391 -29.16 0.98 -14.45
CA ASP A 391 -30.55 1.15 -13.98
C ASP A 391 -30.61 1.89 -12.62
N GLN A 392 -30.36 3.20 -12.66
CA GLN A 392 -30.16 4.07 -11.49
C GLN A 392 -31.45 4.49 -10.79
N LYS A 393 -32.62 4.36 -11.43
CA LYS A 393 -33.87 4.98 -10.93
C LYS A 393 -34.55 4.22 -9.79
N SER A 394 -34.24 2.93 -9.61
CA SER A 394 -34.89 2.11 -8.57
C SER A 394 -34.07 2.06 -7.27
N LEU A 395 -32.73 2.08 -7.37
CA LEU A 395 -31.84 1.93 -6.22
C LEU A 395 -31.71 3.23 -5.40
N GLN A 396 -31.60 4.39 -6.08
CA GLN A 396 -31.56 5.70 -5.43
C GLN A 396 -32.86 6.01 -4.66
N ASN A 397 -33.99 5.50 -5.15
CA ASN A 397 -35.30 5.66 -4.52
C ASN A 397 -35.57 4.65 -3.39
N SER A 398 -34.71 3.64 -3.22
CA SER A 398 -34.89 2.57 -2.23
C SER A 398 -33.92 2.66 -1.04
N LEU A 399 -32.86 3.47 -1.11
CA LEU A 399 -31.97 3.71 0.03
C LEU A 399 -32.55 4.77 0.98
N ASP A 400 -33.35 4.33 1.94
CA ASP A 400 -33.72 5.14 3.10
C ASP A 400 -32.47 5.44 3.93
N THR A 401 -31.90 6.64 3.76
CA THR A 401 -30.76 7.09 4.58
C THR A 401 -31.29 7.79 5.83
N MET A 402 -31.07 7.23 7.02
CA MET A 402 -31.42 7.87 8.29
C MET A 402 -30.15 8.18 9.10
N THR A 403 -30.13 9.35 9.72
CA THR A 403 -29.05 9.83 10.58
C THR A 403 -29.39 9.59 12.06
N SER A 404 -28.45 9.05 12.83
CA SER A 404 -28.59 8.82 14.27
C SER A 404 -27.44 9.50 15.03
N ALA A 405 -27.66 9.88 16.29
CA ALA A 405 -26.73 10.76 17.03
C ALA A 405 -25.45 10.09 17.58
N SER A 406 -25.33 8.76 17.52
CA SER A 406 -24.25 7.97 18.13
C SER A 406 -24.18 6.54 17.57
N PHE A 407 -23.03 5.86 17.69
CA PHE A 407 -22.88 4.46 17.26
C PHE A 407 -23.92 3.51 17.89
N GLN A 408 -24.22 3.70 19.18
CA GLN A 408 -25.25 2.93 19.87
C GLN A 408 -26.65 3.14 19.27
N SER A 409 -27.00 4.40 18.96
CA SER A 409 -28.30 4.68 18.35
C SER A 409 -28.43 4.03 16.98
N ILE A 410 -27.35 3.93 16.19
CA ILE A 410 -27.38 3.22 14.89
C ILE A 410 -27.88 1.78 15.11
N LEU A 411 -27.32 1.04 16.06
CA LEU A 411 -27.69 -0.36 16.28
C LEU A 411 -29.13 -0.53 16.77
N ARG A 412 -29.59 0.38 17.63
CA ARG A 412 -30.97 0.40 18.11
C ARG A 412 -31.95 0.67 16.96
N ASP A 413 -31.64 1.66 16.14
CA ASP A 413 -32.50 2.11 15.05
C ASP A 413 -32.50 1.06 13.91
N MET A 414 -31.36 0.42 13.66
CA MET A 414 -31.21 -0.75 12.79
C MET A 414 -32.11 -1.90 13.24
N ARG A 415 -32.05 -2.25 14.53
CA ARG A 415 -32.89 -3.28 15.10
C ARG A 415 -34.37 -2.95 14.95
N GLN A 416 -34.78 -1.71 15.18
CA GLN A 416 -36.18 -1.29 15.07
C GLN A 416 -36.68 -1.32 13.63
N LYS A 417 -35.88 -0.84 12.66
CA LYS A 417 -36.23 -0.83 11.23
C LYS A 417 -36.41 -2.25 10.69
N ILE A 418 -35.49 -3.17 11.00
CA ILE A 418 -35.60 -4.56 10.52
C ILE A 418 -36.73 -5.33 11.27
N GLN A 419 -37.11 -4.90 12.47
CA GLN A 419 -38.08 -5.63 13.28
C GLN A 419 -39.47 -5.71 12.63
N SER A 420 -39.90 -4.68 11.90
CA SER A 420 -41.21 -4.62 11.23
C SER A 420 -41.36 -5.58 10.06
N ASP A 421 -40.25 -6.06 9.50
CA ASP A 421 -40.27 -6.70 8.20
C ASP A 421 -40.54 -8.21 8.30
N LYS A 422 -41.21 -8.74 7.27
CA LYS A 422 -41.53 -10.17 7.14
C LYS A 422 -40.42 -10.85 6.36
N GLY A 423 -39.76 -11.85 6.94
CA GLY A 423 -38.70 -12.59 6.27
C GLY A 423 -37.44 -12.76 7.12
N ILE A 424 -36.31 -13.04 6.45
CA ILE A 424 -34.99 -13.12 7.06
C ILE A 424 -34.50 -11.71 7.39
N LYS A 425 -33.95 -11.54 8.58
CA LYS A 425 -33.56 -10.23 9.13
C LYS A 425 -32.06 -10.16 9.28
N VAL A 426 -31.41 -9.26 8.55
CA VAL A 426 -29.95 -9.16 8.50
C VAL A 426 -29.50 -7.74 8.82
N GLY A 427 -28.56 -7.62 9.76
CA GLY A 427 -27.90 -6.36 10.09
C GLY A 427 -26.40 -6.46 9.84
N PHE A 428 -25.82 -5.49 9.15
CA PHE A 428 -24.37 -5.35 8.97
C PHE A 428 -23.85 -4.17 9.78
N ILE A 429 -22.74 -4.35 10.49
CA ILE A 429 -22.10 -3.30 11.28
C ILE A 429 -20.69 -3.10 10.76
N PHE A 430 -20.36 -1.89 10.32
CA PHE A 430 -19.00 -1.53 9.93
C PHE A 430 -18.27 -0.82 11.07
N LEU A 431 -17.11 -1.35 11.45
CA LEU A 431 -16.28 -0.84 12.54
C LEU A 431 -14.85 -0.59 12.06
N SER A 432 -14.32 0.60 12.32
CA SER A 432 -12.95 0.98 11.94
C SER A 432 -12.02 1.27 13.12
N ARG A 433 -12.56 1.23 14.35
CA ARG A 433 -11.85 1.63 15.57
C ARG A 433 -12.25 0.73 16.74
N PRO A 434 -11.45 0.69 17.82
CA PRO A 434 -11.87 0.03 19.03
C PRO A 434 -12.96 0.87 19.71
N LEU A 435 -13.91 0.18 20.35
CA LEU A 435 -14.99 0.80 21.10
C LEU A 435 -14.53 1.04 22.54
N SER A 436 -14.96 2.16 23.13
CA SER A 436 -14.78 2.35 24.58
C SER A 436 -15.55 1.27 25.34
N LYS A 437 -15.15 0.98 26.59
CA LYS A 437 -15.82 -0.06 27.41
C LYS A 437 -17.32 0.16 27.55
N GLU A 438 -17.74 1.43 27.66
CA GLU A 438 -19.15 1.79 27.77
C GLU A 438 -19.89 1.61 26.42
N GLU A 439 -19.31 2.06 25.31
CA GLU A 439 -19.88 1.87 23.97
C GLU A 439 -20.01 0.38 23.63
N PHE A 440 -18.98 -0.41 23.93
CA PHE A 440 -18.96 -1.84 23.69
C PHE A 440 -20.06 -2.54 24.49
N HIS A 441 -20.16 -2.29 25.80
CA HIS A 441 -21.17 -2.91 26.65
C HIS A 441 -22.62 -2.60 26.18
N LYS A 442 -22.88 -1.35 25.79
CA LYS A 442 -24.20 -0.94 25.28
C LYS A 442 -24.49 -1.56 23.90
N SER A 443 -23.50 -1.61 23.02
CA SER A 443 -23.62 -2.20 21.68
C SER A 443 -23.84 -3.70 21.77
N GLU A 444 -23.13 -4.40 22.66
CA GLU A 444 -23.30 -5.82 22.94
C GLU A 444 -24.73 -6.12 23.43
N LEU A 445 -25.29 -5.27 24.30
CA LEU A 445 -26.66 -5.41 24.76
C LEU A 445 -27.68 -5.28 23.61
N GLU A 446 -27.48 -4.34 22.68
CA GLU A 446 -28.34 -4.20 21.50
C GLU A 446 -28.18 -5.38 20.53
N SER A 447 -26.96 -5.88 20.30
CA SER A 447 -26.73 -7.11 19.52
C SER A 447 -27.43 -8.32 20.15
N ARG A 448 -27.37 -8.46 21.48
CA ARG A 448 -28.12 -9.51 22.21
C ARG A 448 -29.63 -9.36 22.05
N ARG A 449 -30.16 -8.14 22.11
CA ARG A 449 -31.59 -7.86 21.85
C ARG A 449 -31.99 -8.20 20.42
N ALA A 450 -31.15 -7.90 19.44
CA ALA A 450 -31.35 -8.26 18.04
C ALA A 450 -31.38 -9.79 17.84
N LYS A 451 -30.48 -10.51 18.52
CA LYS A 451 -30.45 -11.98 18.54
C LYS A 451 -31.76 -12.60 19.04
N PHE A 452 -32.33 -12.08 20.15
CA PHE A 452 -33.63 -12.53 20.65
C PHE A 452 -34.79 -12.34 19.65
N LYS A 453 -34.65 -11.37 18.74
CA LYS A 453 -35.61 -11.10 17.65
C LYS A 453 -35.28 -11.86 16.35
N LYS A 454 -34.34 -12.80 16.40
CA LYS A 454 -33.86 -13.60 15.25
C LYS A 454 -33.29 -12.73 14.12
N ILE A 455 -32.58 -11.66 14.47
CA ILE A 455 -31.83 -10.83 13.51
C ILE A 455 -30.40 -11.35 13.46
N HIS A 456 -29.90 -11.66 12.28
CA HIS A 456 -28.51 -12.07 12.04
C HIS A 456 -27.64 -10.81 11.98
N ILE A 457 -26.74 -10.64 12.94
CA ILE A 457 -25.80 -9.52 12.97
C ILE A 457 -24.43 -9.98 12.45
N PHE A 458 -24.00 -9.34 11.36
CA PHE A 458 -22.68 -9.43 10.77
C PHE A 458 -21.87 -8.20 11.13
N VAL A 459 -20.59 -8.40 11.43
CA VAL A 459 -19.66 -7.33 11.79
C VAL A 459 -18.50 -7.35 10.81
N VAL A 460 -18.25 -6.22 10.17
CA VAL A 460 -17.14 -5.99 9.25
C VAL A 460 -16.16 -5.05 9.92
N GLY A 461 -15.03 -5.60 10.36
CA GLY A 461 -13.92 -4.84 10.93
C GLY A 461 -12.99 -4.36 9.83
N ILE A 462 -12.66 -3.07 9.80
CA ILE A 462 -11.79 -2.44 8.81
C ILE A 462 -10.58 -1.83 9.54
N GLY A 463 -9.37 -2.16 9.09
CA GLY A 463 -8.15 -1.54 9.63
C GLY A 463 -7.52 -2.30 10.81
N SER A 464 -6.21 -2.17 10.93
CA SER A 464 -5.39 -2.88 11.93
C SER A 464 -5.55 -2.42 13.38
N ARG A 465 -6.33 -1.36 13.63
CA ARG A 465 -6.53 -0.76 14.97
C ARG A 465 -7.77 -1.30 15.70
N LEU A 466 -8.47 -2.26 15.11
CA LEU A 466 -9.68 -2.86 15.66
C LEU A 466 -9.34 -3.83 16.82
N ASP A 467 -10.19 -3.86 17.84
CA ASP A 467 -10.19 -4.95 18.82
C ASP A 467 -11.11 -6.07 18.30
N GLU A 468 -10.50 -7.16 17.81
CA GLU A 468 -11.21 -8.31 17.26
C GLU A 468 -12.14 -8.98 18.29
N SER A 469 -11.75 -8.98 19.57
CA SER A 469 -12.57 -9.57 20.64
C SER A 469 -13.87 -8.78 20.83
N GLN A 470 -13.79 -7.46 20.71
CA GLN A 470 -14.98 -6.60 20.73
C GLN A 470 -15.84 -6.84 19.49
N ALA A 471 -15.25 -6.91 18.31
CA ALA A 471 -16.01 -7.12 17.08
C ALA A 471 -16.76 -8.46 17.06
N ILE A 472 -16.10 -9.55 17.47
CA ILE A 472 -16.72 -10.87 17.64
C ILE A 472 -17.79 -10.83 18.74
N GLY A 473 -17.59 -10.05 19.80
CA GLY A 473 -18.60 -9.88 20.87
C GLY A 473 -19.92 -9.26 20.40
N LEU A 474 -19.91 -8.53 19.29
CA LEU A 474 -21.10 -7.91 18.70
C LEU A 474 -21.84 -8.83 17.72
N THR A 475 -21.23 -9.93 17.26
CA THR A 475 -21.87 -10.85 16.32
C THR A 475 -22.83 -11.82 17.00
N VAL A 476 -23.78 -12.34 16.22
CA VAL A 476 -24.70 -13.39 16.72
C VAL A 476 -24.05 -14.77 16.72
N GLU A 477 -23.18 -15.02 15.74
CA GLU A 477 -22.39 -16.23 15.52
C GLU A 477 -20.94 -15.86 15.22
N LYS A 478 -19.98 -16.71 15.59
CA LYS A 478 -18.54 -16.42 15.38
C LYS A 478 -18.17 -16.27 13.90
N ASN A 479 -18.81 -17.05 13.02
CA ASN A 479 -18.65 -16.98 11.57
C ASN A 479 -19.35 -15.76 10.93
N HIS A 480 -19.93 -14.83 11.70
CA HIS A 480 -20.51 -13.60 11.17
C HIS A 480 -19.55 -12.40 11.26
N TYR A 481 -18.35 -12.61 11.79
CA TYR A 481 -17.28 -11.61 11.76
C TYR A 481 -16.46 -11.75 10.47
N MET A 482 -16.10 -10.61 9.89
CA MET A 482 -15.21 -10.48 8.73
C MET A 482 -14.26 -9.31 8.96
N HIS A 483 -13.03 -9.43 8.50
CA HIS A 483 -12.00 -8.42 8.69
C HIS A 483 -11.28 -8.11 7.37
N THR A 484 -10.87 -6.86 7.22
CA THR A 484 -10.00 -6.42 6.13
C THR A 484 -9.00 -5.39 6.67
N ASP A 485 -7.78 -5.39 6.12
CA ASP A 485 -6.68 -4.56 6.61
C ASP A 485 -6.83 -3.07 6.25
N SER A 486 -7.54 -2.73 5.17
CA SER A 486 -7.78 -1.36 4.72
C SER A 486 -9.14 -1.20 4.03
N TYR A 487 -9.55 0.05 3.79
CA TYR A 487 -10.76 0.34 3.00
C TYR A 487 -10.60 -0.08 1.53
N ASP A 488 -9.37 -0.10 1.01
CA ASP A 488 -9.07 -0.49 -0.37
C ASP A 488 -9.31 -1.99 -0.60
N THR A 489 -9.06 -2.83 0.40
CA THR A 489 -9.29 -4.28 0.33
C THR A 489 -10.72 -4.68 0.72
N LEU A 490 -11.62 -3.71 0.92
CA LEU A 490 -12.99 -3.96 1.36
C LEU A 490 -13.82 -4.72 0.30
N TYR A 491 -13.49 -4.58 -0.98
CA TYR A 491 -14.17 -5.30 -2.07
C TYR A 491 -13.96 -6.83 -1.99
N GLU A 492 -12.90 -7.29 -1.34
CA GLU A 492 -12.60 -8.73 -1.19
C GLU A 492 -13.65 -9.44 -0.34
N LEU A 493 -14.36 -8.69 0.50
CA LEU A 493 -15.45 -9.20 1.34
C LEU A 493 -16.78 -9.36 0.59
N GLU A 494 -16.90 -8.89 -0.66
CA GLU A 494 -18.13 -8.98 -1.47
C GLU A 494 -18.63 -10.44 -1.59
N GLY A 495 -17.75 -11.36 -1.97
CA GLY A 495 -18.05 -12.79 -2.12
C GLY A 495 -18.45 -13.46 -0.80
N PRO A 496 -17.60 -13.40 0.25
CA PRO A 496 -17.91 -13.94 1.57
C PRO A 496 -19.22 -13.42 2.17
N ILE A 497 -19.51 -12.12 2.00
CA ILE A 497 -20.76 -11.52 2.46
C ILE A 497 -21.95 -12.12 1.72
N LEU A 498 -21.91 -12.15 0.38
CA LEU A 498 -22.99 -12.72 -0.44
C LEU A 498 -23.22 -14.19 -0.08
N TYR A 499 -22.18 -15.01 0.01
CA TYR A 499 -22.31 -16.41 0.38
C TYR A 499 -23.04 -16.59 1.73
N ARG A 500 -22.60 -15.85 2.76
CA ARG A 500 -23.19 -15.96 4.11
C ARG A 500 -24.63 -15.49 4.13
N ILE A 501 -24.97 -14.41 3.43
CA ILE A 501 -26.36 -13.96 3.28
C ILE A 501 -27.23 -15.06 2.67
N CYS A 502 -26.72 -15.72 1.63
CA CYS A 502 -27.49 -16.68 0.83
C CYS A 502 -27.63 -18.06 1.48
N LYS A 503 -26.75 -18.37 2.45
CA LYS A 503 -26.84 -19.57 3.30
C LYS A 503 -27.89 -19.42 4.41
N LEU A 504 -28.35 -18.21 4.70
CA LEU A 504 -29.44 -17.98 5.66
C LEU A 504 -30.74 -18.52 5.06
N ASN A 505 -31.22 -19.65 5.59
CA ASN A 505 -32.46 -20.31 5.16
C ASN A 505 -33.45 -20.45 6.30
#